data_AF-A0AAD7EHJ8-F1
#
_entry.id   AF-A0AAD7EHJ8-F1
#
_cell.length_a   1.000
_cell.length_b   1.000
_cell.length_c   1.000
_cell.angle_alpha   90.00
_cell.angle_beta   90.00
_cell.angle_gamma   90.00
#
_symmetry.space_group_name_H-M   'P 1'
#
loop_
_entity.id
_entity.type
_entity.pdbx_description
1 polymer ?
#
loop_
_entity_poly.entity_id
_entity_poly.type
_entity_poly.pdbx_seq_one_letter_code
_entity_poly.pdbx_strand_id
1 'polypeptide(L)'
;MEAKREGAAFVGVWKLNNGGVVFDCKDEVMASWLKQQEIIPQFIAKMGGVCVYKPRRVELVAEMIPVGARIEEGGMWRQVERDSGLEAGVIVGARWLKALACRRAGQQSAHVKVEFVTAEAADHAIDNGLYWQGKHTRACKSEEEVWRCVKCQKFDGHLAFACKSAADVCGRCVEAHWTLDSLVTDSGPMWCSNCKVGGHGAASRTCPFFQSERQKKNEWDPTYGYHYIPTTDPRMWATTAGTAAAAAATAASSAGHG
;
A
#
# COMPACT_ATOMS: atom_id res chain seq x y z
N MET A 1 -2.77 38.06 13.26
CA MET A 1 -3.43 38.32 11.96
C MET A 1 -4.28 37.11 11.64
N GLU A 2 -5.60 37.26 11.60
CA GLU A 2 -6.49 36.16 11.22
C GLU A 2 -6.41 35.97 9.71
N ALA A 3 -5.75 34.88 9.28
CA ALA A 3 -5.78 34.47 7.88
C ALA A 3 -7.19 33.97 7.55
N LYS A 4 -8.06 34.88 7.13
CA LYS A 4 -9.41 34.57 6.64
C LYS A 4 -9.39 34.70 5.12
N ARG A 5 -9.54 33.57 4.41
CA ARG A 5 -9.65 33.58 2.96
C ARG A 5 -11.09 33.92 2.55
N GLU A 6 -11.26 34.94 1.72
CA GLU A 6 -12.57 35.24 1.12
C GLU A 6 -12.97 34.12 0.15
N GLY A 7 -14.22 33.66 0.23
CA GLY A 7 -14.74 32.57 -0.59
C GLY A 7 -14.39 31.14 -0.11
N ALA A 8 -13.69 30.99 1.02
CA ALA A 8 -13.46 29.67 1.62
C ALA A 8 -14.76 29.10 2.21
N ALA A 9 -15.21 27.98 1.66
CA ALA A 9 -16.39 27.26 2.10
C ALA A 9 -16.14 25.75 2.11
N PHE A 10 -16.59 25.10 3.18
CA PHE A 10 -16.68 23.64 3.21
C PHE A 10 -17.98 23.22 2.52
N VAL A 11 -17.92 22.19 1.70
CA VAL A 11 -19.07 21.59 1.01
C VAL A 11 -19.74 20.55 1.90
N GLY A 12 -18.95 19.83 2.69
CA GLY A 12 -19.43 18.75 3.54
C GLY A 12 -18.47 18.43 4.69
N VAL A 13 -19.01 17.78 5.70
CA VAL A 13 -18.26 17.26 6.86
C VAL A 13 -18.76 15.87 7.18
N TRP A 14 -17.83 14.91 7.31
CA TRP A 14 -18.14 13.51 7.59
C TRP A 14 -17.41 13.04 8.84
N LYS A 15 -18.14 12.38 9.74
CA LYS A 15 -17.55 11.70 10.89
C LYS A 15 -17.32 10.23 10.55
N LEU A 16 -16.09 9.78 10.74
CA LEU A 16 -15.69 8.39 10.56
C LEU A 16 -15.98 7.58 11.82
N ASN A 17 -16.16 6.26 11.66
CA ASN A 17 -16.43 5.33 12.77
C ASN A 17 -15.32 5.30 13.84
N ASN A 18 -14.09 5.65 13.46
CA ASN A 18 -12.94 5.76 14.36
C ASN A 18 -12.85 7.13 15.08
N GLY A 19 -13.87 7.98 14.96
CA GLY A 19 -13.89 9.33 15.52
C GLY A 19 -13.15 10.38 14.70
N GLY A 20 -12.55 10.01 13.55
CA GLY A 20 -11.97 10.96 12.61
C GLY A 20 -13.02 11.85 11.94
N VAL A 21 -12.59 13.01 11.43
CA VAL A 21 -13.45 13.95 10.71
C VAL A 21 -12.82 14.29 9.36
N VAL A 22 -13.61 14.22 8.30
CA VAL A 22 -13.21 14.58 6.93
C VAL A 22 -13.96 15.83 6.51
N PHE A 23 -13.23 16.82 5.99
CA PHE A 23 -13.78 18.07 5.48
C PHE A 23 -13.64 18.11 3.96
N ASP A 24 -14.76 18.23 3.26
CA ASP A 24 -14.77 18.45 1.83
C ASP A 24 -14.67 19.95 1.57
N CYS A 25 -13.56 20.37 0.96
CA CYS A 25 -13.36 21.77 0.57
C CYS A 25 -14.00 22.04 -0.79
N LYS A 26 -14.47 23.27 -1.00
CA LYS A 26 -15.08 23.68 -2.28
C LYS A 26 -14.11 23.57 -3.45
N ASP A 27 -12.83 23.85 -3.24
CA ASP A 27 -11.80 23.81 -4.26
C ASP A 27 -10.46 23.31 -3.69
N GLU A 28 -9.57 22.86 -4.61
CA GLU A 28 -8.23 22.40 -4.28
C GLU A 28 -7.40 23.51 -3.63
N VAL A 29 -7.57 24.76 -4.07
CA VAL A 29 -6.82 25.91 -3.53
C VAL A 29 -7.12 26.09 -2.03
N MET A 30 -8.36 25.87 -1.61
CA MET A 30 -8.78 25.95 -0.21
C MET A 30 -8.21 24.79 0.58
N ALA A 31 -8.25 23.58 0.03
CA ALA A 31 -7.63 22.43 0.67
C ALA A 31 -6.12 22.65 0.86
N SER A 32 -5.41 23.11 -0.17
CA SER A 32 -3.98 23.39 -0.12
C SER A 32 -3.63 24.52 0.85
N TRP A 33 -4.44 25.58 0.90
CA TRP A 33 -4.29 26.66 1.89
C TRP A 33 -4.49 26.16 3.33
N LEU A 34 -5.53 25.37 3.60
CA LEU A 34 -5.77 24.81 4.94
C LEU A 34 -4.63 23.90 5.41
N LYS A 35 -4.00 23.17 4.47
CA LYS A 35 -2.89 22.25 4.76
C LYS A 35 -1.57 22.95 5.05
N GLN A 36 -1.46 24.27 4.88
CA GLN A 36 -0.24 25.02 5.18
C GLN A 36 0.12 24.90 6.67
N GLN A 37 1.42 24.77 6.97
CA GLN A 37 1.91 24.55 8.33
C GLN A 37 1.53 25.68 9.31
N GLU A 38 1.30 26.89 8.80
CA GLU A 38 0.90 28.04 9.59
C GLU A 38 -0.60 28.08 9.89
N ILE A 39 -1.41 27.53 8.99
CA ILE A 39 -2.88 27.63 9.01
C ILE A 39 -3.51 26.45 9.75
N ILE A 40 -3.01 25.23 9.53
CA ILE A 40 -3.60 24.04 10.12
C ILE A 40 -3.61 24.04 11.65
N PRO A 41 -2.57 24.52 12.37
CA PRO A 41 -2.60 24.57 13.83
C PRO A 41 -3.64 25.58 14.34
N GLN A 42 -3.80 26.71 13.64
CA GLN A 42 -4.81 27.72 13.97
C GLN A 42 -6.23 27.16 13.78
N PHE A 43 -6.44 26.42 12.70
CA PHE A 43 -7.71 25.74 12.44
C PHE A 43 -8.02 24.69 13.52
N ILE A 44 -7.06 23.84 13.86
CA ILE A 44 -7.21 22.83 14.92
C ILE A 44 -7.50 23.48 16.28
N ALA A 45 -6.82 24.57 16.62
CA ALA A 45 -7.06 25.32 17.85
C ALA A 45 -8.50 25.84 17.91
N LYS A 46 -9.01 26.39 16.80
CA LYS A 46 -10.41 26.85 16.70
C LYS A 46 -11.43 25.70 16.76
N MET A 47 -11.03 24.49 16.36
CA MET A 47 -11.82 23.25 16.48
C MET A 47 -11.81 22.64 17.89
N GLY A 48 -11.17 23.29 18.87
CA GLY A 48 -11.11 22.84 20.26
C GLY A 48 -9.82 22.11 20.64
N GLY A 49 -8.80 22.09 19.76
CA GLY A 49 -7.43 21.62 20.09
C GLY A 49 -7.26 20.12 20.28
N VAL A 50 -8.34 19.34 20.32
CA VAL A 50 -8.32 17.87 20.49
C VAL A 50 -8.08 17.11 19.20
N CYS A 51 -8.17 17.78 18.04
CA CYS A 51 -8.00 17.16 16.73
C CYS A 51 -6.53 17.13 16.32
N VAL A 52 -6.08 16.01 15.75
CA VAL A 52 -4.75 15.91 15.14
C VAL A 52 -4.92 15.84 13.63
N TYR A 53 -4.32 16.79 12.91
CA TYR A 53 -4.28 16.71 11.45
C TYR A 53 -3.39 15.56 11.02
N LYS A 54 -3.95 14.68 10.18
CA LYS A 54 -3.22 13.59 9.54
C LYS A 54 -3.09 13.91 8.05
N PRO A 55 -1.91 14.36 7.57
CA PRO A 55 -1.71 14.55 6.14
C PRO A 55 -1.90 13.22 5.42
N ARG A 56 -2.53 13.26 4.25
CA ARG A 56 -2.58 12.10 3.37
C ARG A 56 -1.16 11.79 2.92
N ARG A 57 -0.69 10.59 3.20
CA ARG A 57 0.59 10.07 2.74
C ARG A 57 0.35 9.03 1.68
N VAL A 58 1.30 8.92 0.75
CA VAL A 58 1.29 7.92 -0.31
C VAL A 58 2.24 6.81 0.08
N GLU A 59 1.77 5.57 0.09
CA GLU A 59 2.57 4.42 0.52
C GLU A 59 2.97 3.57 -0.69
N LEU A 60 4.28 3.36 -0.86
CA LEU A 60 4.83 2.42 -1.82
C LEU A 60 5.54 1.26 -1.11
N VAL A 61 5.76 0.18 -1.86
CA VAL A 61 6.60 -0.95 -1.46
C VAL A 61 7.89 -0.88 -2.28
N ALA A 62 9.01 -0.72 -1.59
CA ALA A 62 10.34 -0.88 -2.17
C ALA A 62 10.81 -2.32 -1.99
N GLU A 63 11.25 -2.93 -3.09
CA GLU A 63 11.50 -4.37 -3.17
C GLU A 63 12.97 -4.72 -2.90
N MET A 64 13.17 -5.85 -2.19
CA MET A 64 14.48 -6.51 -2.09
C MET A 64 15.60 -5.68 -1.44
N ILE A 65 15.28 -4.86 -0.45
CA ILE A 65 16.26 -4.05 0.28
C ILE A 65 17.07 -4.94 1.23
N PRO A 66 18.42 -4.79 1.31
CA PRO A 66 19.26 -5.58 2.20
C PRO A 66 18.84 -5.43 3.66
N VAL A 67 18.75 -6.52 4.41
CA VAL A 67 18.26 -6.50 5.80
C VAL A 67 19.14 -5.68 6.77
N GLY A 68 20.41 -5.45 6.41
CA GLY A 68 21.33 -4.59 7.15
C GLY A 68 21.18 -3.09 6.85
N ALA A 69 20.33 -2.72 5.89
CA ALA A 69 20.07 -1.32 5.59
C ALA A 69 19.35 -0.64 6.76
N ARG A 70 19.78 0.57 7.12
CA ARG A 70 19.25 1.36 8.24
C ARG A 70 18.06 2.19 7.80
N ILE A 71 16.95 1.52 7.50
CA ILE A 71 15.80 2.17 6.85
C ILE A 71 15.01 3.11 7.77
N GLU A 72 15.10 2.96 9.09
CA GLU A 72 14.28 3.71 10.05
C GLU A 72 15.01 4.96 10.59
N GLU A 73 16.27 5.18 10.20
CA GLU A 73 17.04 6.36 10.56
C GLU A 73 16.71 7.53 9.62
N GLY A 74 16.03 8.57 10.13
CA GLY A 74 15.57 9.71 9.32
C GLY A 74 16.66 10.48 8.56
N GLY A 75 17.92 10.39 9.01
CA GLY A 75 19.07 10.97 8.28
C GLY A 75 19.39 10.26 6.96
N MET A 76 19.08 8.97 6.86
CA MET A 76 19.34 8.16 5.66
C MET A 76 18.33 8.45 4.55
N TRP A 77 17.09 8.83 4.89
CA TRP A 77 16.08 9.20 3.89
C TRP A 77 16.55 10.35 3.00
N ARG A 78 17.27 11.33 3.57
CA ARG A 78 17.84 12.44 2.80
C ARG A 78 18.89 11.99 1.79
N GLN A 79 19.63 10.93 2.10
CA GLN A 79 20.57 10.35 1.15
C GLN A 79 19.84 9.57 0.06
N VAL A 80 18.85 8.75 0.43
CA VAL A 80 17.99 8.03 -0.53
C VAL A 80 17.30 9.01 -1.49
N GLU A 81 16.78 10.12 -0.98
CA GLU A 81 16.16 11.17 -1.78
C GLU A 81 17.14 11.74 -2.81
N ARG A 82 18.32 12.18 -2.37
CA ARG A 82 19.36 12.71 -3.26
C ARG A 82 19.79 11.70 -4.32
N ASP A 83 20.10 10.48 -3.90
CA ASP A 83 20.61 9.43 -4.78
C ASP A 83 19.52 8.97 -5.78
N SER A 84 18.25 9.12 -5.42
CA SER A 84 17.09 8.78 -6.27
C SER A 84 16.52 9.96 -7.04
N GLY A 85 17.14 11.15 -7.01
CA GLY A 85 16.66 12.34 -7.73
C GLY A 85 15.36 12.93 -7.19
N LEU A 86 15.01 12.66 -5.93
CA LEU A 86 13.82 13.16 -5.27
C LEU A 86 14.10 14.48 -4.53
N GLU A 87 13.06 15.31 -4.39
CA GLU A 87 13.15 16.51 -3.57
C GLU A 87 13.39 16.16 -2.09
N ALA A 88 14.16 16.99 -1.41
CA ALA A 88 14.51 16.76 -0.03
C ALA A 88 13.28 16.88 0.89
N GLY A 89 12.89 15.77 1.54
CA GLY A 89 11.86 15.72 2.58
C GLY A 89 10.54 15.16 2.11
N VAL A 90 10.50 14.63 0.89
CA VAL A 90 9.33 13.92 0.37
C VAL A 90 9.16 12.55 1.01
N ILE A 91 10.24 11.92 1.48
CA ILE A 91 10.19 10.68 2.27
C ILE A 91 10.05 11.04 3.74
N VAL A 92 8.97 10.55 4.35
CA VAL A 92 8.54 10.89 5.71
C VAL A 92 8.48 9.67 6.64
N GLY A 93 8.63 8.49 6.06
CA GLY A 93 8.62 7.25 6.80
C GLY A 93 9.14 6.10 5.93
N ALA A 94 9.83 5.16 6.57
CA ALA A 94 10.12 3.87 5.98
C ALA A 94 10.08 2.81 7.07
N ARG A 95 9.42 1.68 6.81
CA ARG A 95 9.32 0.57 7.76
C ARG A 95 9.34 -0.78 7.06
N TRP A 96 9.92 -1.79 7.70
CA TRP A 96 9.91 -3.15 7.16
C TRP A 96 8.47 -3.69 7.08
N LEU A 97 8.08 -4.29 5.95
CA LEU A 97 6.78 -4.98 5.87
C LEU A 97 6.77 -6.22 6.76
N LYS A 98 7.91 -6.92 6.81
CA LYS A 98 8.08 -8.16 7.55
C LYS A 98 8.87 -7.91 8.83
N ALA A 99 8.23 -8.19 9.97
CA ALA A 99 8.88 -8.15 11.27
C ALA A 99 10.10 -9.07 11.32
N LEU A 100 11.13 -8.68 12.06
CA LEU A 100 12.38 -9.43 12.20
C LEU A 100 12.14 -10.88 12.64
N ALA A 101 11.26 -11.08 13.64
CA ALA A 101 10.91 -12.40 14.17
C ALA A 101 10.28 -13.35 13.14
N CYS A 102 9.71 -12.82 12.05
CA CYS A 102 9.07 -13.62 11.02
C CYS A 102 10.02 -13.94 9.83
N ARG A 103 11.24 -13.39 9.81
CA ARG A 103 12.18 -13.61 8.70
C ARG A 103 12.69 -15.05 8.67
N ARG A 104 12.94 -15.57 7.46
CA ARG A 104 13.56 -16.88 7.33
C ARG A 104 15.02 -16.79 7.78
N ALA A 105 15.55 -17.86 8.38
CA ALA A 105 16.97 -17.92 8.73
C ALA A 105 17.82 -17.69 7.46
N GLY A 106 18.77 -16.76 7.52
CA GLY A 106 19.62 -16.40 6.38
C GLY A 106 18.99 -15.48 5.32
N GLN A 107 17.78 -14.95 5.54
CA GLN A 107 17.16 -14.00 4.61
C GLN A 107 18.00 -12.71 4.48
N GLN A 108 18.56 -12.46 3.30
CA GLN A 108 19.47 -11.32 3.04
C GLN A 108 18.75 -10.03 2.62
N SER A 109 17.52 -10.12 2.15
CA SER A 109 16.74 -9.00 1.64
C SER A 109 15.28 -9.05 2.12
N ALA A 110 14.64 -7.90 2.25
CA ALA A 110 13.25 -7.76 2.64
C ALA A 110 12.58 -6.56 1.95
N HIS A 111 11.26 -6.51 1.97
CA HIS A 111 10.48 -5.40 1.43
C HIS A 111 10.27 -4.31 2.47
N VAL A 112 10.29 -3.06 2.02
CA VAL A 112 10.10 -1.87 2.86
C VAL A 112 8.89 -1.11 2.36
N LYS A 113 8.08 -0.63 3.29
CA LYS A 113 7.00 0.31 3.00
C LYS A 113 7.60 1.69 3.17
N VAL A 114 7.52 2.49 2.11
CA VAL A 114 8.04 3.85 2.07
C VAL A 114 6.85 4.80 1.98
N GLU A 115 6.84 5.81 2.84
CA GLU A 115 5.80 6.83 2.90
C GLU A 115 6.30 8.12 2.25
N PHE A 116 5.53 8.61 1.29
CA PHE A 116 5.78 9.84 0.54
C PHE A 116 4.76 10.91 0.90
N VAL A 117 5.17 12.18 0.84
CA VAL A 117 4.29 13.34 1.04
C VAL A 117 3.38 13.58 -0.17
N THR A 118 3.89 13.35 -1.37
CA THR A 118 3.23 13.68 -2.63
C THR A 118 3.08 12.46 -3.52
N ALA A 119 2.09 12.49 -4.41
CA ALA A 119 1.90 11.43 -5.39
C ALA A 119 3.02 11.48 -6.43
N GLU A 120 3.40 12.68 -6.87
CA GLU A 120 4.42 12.91 -7.88
C GLU A 120 5.79 12.31 -7.48
N ALA A 121 6.18 12.43 -6.21
CA ALA A 121 7.40 11.81 -5.70
C ALA A 121 7.30 10.28 -5.67
N ALA A 122 6.11 9.74 -5.37
CA ALA A 122 5.86 8.31 -5.38
C ALA A 122 5.91 7.77 -6.82
N ASP A 123 5.27 8.45 -7.77
CA ASP A 123 5.25 8.01 -9.17
C ASP A 123 6.63 8.12 -9.82
N HIS A 124 7.41 9.16 -9.47
CA HIS A 124 8.83 9.23 -9.82
C HIS A 124 9.60 7.99 -9.31
N ALA A 125 9.34 7.55 -8.08
CA ALA A 125 9.96 6.36 -7.51
C ALA A 125 9.46 5.06 -8.19
N ILE A 126 8.22 5.01 -8.68
CA ILE A 126 7.70 3.87 -9.45
C ILE A 126 8.46 3.73 -10.78
N ASP A 127 8.66 4.84 -11.49
CA ASP A 127 9.34 4.85 -12.79
C ASP A 127 10.85 4.59 -12.67
N ASN A 128 11.50 5.29 -11.73
CA ASN A 128 12.97 5.33 -11.65
C ASN A 128 13.54 4.40 -10.57
N GLY A 129 12.70 3.85 -9.70
CA GLY A 129 13.12 3.11 -8.52
C GLY A 129 13.70 4.01 -7.43
N LEU A 130 14.30 3.37 -6.43
CA LEU A 130 14.96 4.02 -5.29
C LEU A 130 16.36 3.46 -5.08
N TYR A 131 17.30 4.32 -4.70
CA TYR A 131 18.66 3.93 -4.33
C TYR A 131 18.81 3.85 -2.81
N TRP A 132 18.96 2.64 -2.29
CA TRP A 132 19.20 2.37 -0.87
C TRP A 132 20.66 1.97 -0.66
N GLN A 133 21.47 2.88 -0.10
CA GLN A 133 22.91 2.67 0.13
C GLN A 133 23.64 2.22 -1.15
N GLY A 134 23.36 2.87 -2.28
CA GLY A 134 23.94 2.54 -3.59
C GLY A 134 23.29 1.35 -4.31
N LYS A 135 22.35 0.63 -3.69
CA LYS A 135 21.58 -0.42 -4.37
C LYS A 135 20.33 0.16 -5.00
N HIS A 136 20.18 -0.01 -6.32
CA HIS A 136 18.93 0.26 -7.03
C HIS A 136 17.86 -0.77 -6.66
N THR A 137 16.67 -0.29 -6.33
CA THR A 137 15.53 -1.11 -5.94
C THR A 137 14.27 -0.62 -6.64
N ARG A 138 13.43 -1.57 -7.04
CA ARG A 138 12.13 -1.27 -7.63
C ARG A 138 11.20 -0.76 -6.54
N ALA A 139 10.46 0.31 -6.80
CA ALA A 139 9.30 0.69 -6.01
C ALA A 139 8.02 0.37 -6.79
N CYS A 140 7.00 -0.10 -6.09
CA CYS A 140 5.70 -0.35 -6.66
C CYS A 140 4.61 0.11 -5.69
N LYS A 141 3.45 0.46 -6.23
CA LYS A 141 2.28 0.78 -5.42
C LYS A 141 1.93 -0.41 -4.53
N SER A 142 1.61 -0.13 -3.26
CA SER A 142 1.11 -1.17 -2.36
C SER A 142 -0.21 -1.70 -2.92
N GLU A 143 -0.21 -2.94 -3.40
CA GLU A 143 -1.44 -3.59 -3.82
C GLU A 143 -2.35 -3.72 -2.59
N GLU A 144 -3.55 -3.15 -2.65
CA GLU A 144 -4.49 -3.35 -1.56
C GLU A 144 -5.03 -4.77 -1.59
N GLU A 145 -4.67 -5.55 -0.58
CA GLU A 145 -5.08 -6.94 -0.50
C GLU A 145 -6.61 -7.02 -0.31
N VAL A 146 -7.24 -8.08 -0.83
CA VAL A 146 -8.61 -8.42 -0.45
C VAL A 146 -8.53 -9.13 0.88
N TRP A 147 -9.28 -8.64 1.86
CA TRP A 147 -9.13 -9.09 3.24
C TRP A 147 -9.81 -10.45 3.37
N ARG A 148 -9.03 -11.47 3.72
CA ARG A 148 -9.54 -12.76 4.15
C ARG A 148 -9.57 -12.83 5.67
N CYS A 149 -10.59 -13.47 6.21
CA CYS A 149 -10.61 -13.84 7.61
C CYS A 149 -9.59 -14.95 7.85
N VAL A 150 -8.56 -14.72 8.68
CA VAL A 150 -7.54 -15.76 8.95
C VAL A 150 -8.06 -16.95 9.77
N LYS A 151 -9.27 -16.86 10.34
CA LYS A 151 -9.95 -17.95 11.05
C LYS A 151 -10.68 -18.89 10.09
N CYS A 152 -11.54 -18.36 9.21
CA CYS A 152 -12.36 -19.20 8.31
C CYS A 152 -11.91 -19.20 6.84
N GLN A 153 -10.87 -18.42 6.50
CA GLN A 153 -10.30 -18.22 5.16
C GLN A 153 -11.23 -17.57 4.11
N LYS A 154 -12.44 -17.14 4.49
CA LYS A 154 -13.40 -16.51 3.58
C LYS A 154 -13.12 -15.02 3.35
N PHE A 155 -13.62 -14.50 2.23
CA PHE A 155 -13.52 -13.11 1.80
C PHE A 155 -14.81 -12.29 2.09
N ASP A 156 -15.64 -12.74 3.03
CA ASP A 156 -16.95 -12.15 3.33
C ASP A 156 -16.88 -10.81 4.10
N GLY A 157 -15.75 -10.09 4.04
CA GLY A 157 -15.58 -8.76 4.64
C GLY A 157 -15.43 -8.70 6.17
N HIS A 158 -15.31 -9.84 6.86
CA HIS A 158 -15.09 -9.87 8.30
C HIS A 158 -13.65 -10.24 8.67
N LEU A 159 -13.18 -9.74 9.81
CA LEU A 159 -11.89 -10.10 10.39
C LEU A 159 -12.03 -11.27 11.38
N ALA A 160 -10.92 -11.93 11.70
CA ALA A 160 -10.89 -13.05 12.64
C ALA A 160 -11.51 -12.72 14.01
N PHE A 161 -11.27 -11.50 14.51
CA PHE A 161 -11.87 -11.00 15.76
C PHE A 161 -13.41 -11.00 15.75
N ALA A 162 -14.04 -10.74 14.61
CA ALA A 162 -15.50 -10.71 14.45
C ALA A 162 -16.05 -12.00 13.82
N CYS A 163 -15.21 -13.05 13.68
CA CYS A 163 -15.58 -14.27 12.99
C CYS A 163 -16.43 -15.19 13.87
N LYS A 164 -17.61 -15.56 13.37
CA LYS A 164 -18.55 -16.47 14.03
C LYS A 164 -18.30 -17.96 13.76
N SER A 165 -17.24 -18.31 13.03
CA SER A 165 -16.90 -19.71 12.75
C SER A 165 -16.60 -20.46 14.05
N ALA A 166 -17.15 -21.67 14.18
CA ALA A 166 -16.94 -22.54 15.33
C ALA A 166 -15.50 -23.08 15.41
N ALA A 167 -14.85 -23.28 14.25
CA ALA A 167 -13.48 -23.79 14.16
C ALA A 167 -12.63 -22.91 13.23
N ASP A 168 -11.32 -23.00 13.42
CA ASP A 168 -10.32 -22.51 12.49
C ASP A 168 -10.25 -23.42 11.27
N VAL A 169 -9.98 -22.82 10.11
CA VAL A 169 -9.71 -23.50 8.85
C VAL A 169 -8.28 -23.17 8.46
N CYS A 170 -7.47 -24.21 8.29
CA CYS A 170 -6.08 -24.04 7.89
C CYS A 170 -6.00 -23.43 6.48
N GLY A 171 -5.29 -22.32 6.34
CA GLY A 171 -5.06 -21.67 5.05
C GLY A 171 -4.13 -22.46 4.10
N ARG A 172 -3.52 -23.56 4.56
CA ARG A 172 -2.64 -24.42 3.75
C ARG A 172 -3.27 -25.75 3.35
N CYS A 173 -4.03 -26.40 4.22
CA CYS A 173 -4.60 -27.74 3.96
C CYS A 173 -6.12 -27.85 4.20
N VAL A 174 -6.80 -26.76 4.61
CA VAL A 174 -8.25 -26.71 4.88
C VAL A 174 -8.71 -27.50 6.12
N GLU A 175 -7.83 -28.23 6.78
CA GLU A 175 -8.14 -28.94 8.02
C GLU A 175 -8.44 -28.00 9.20
N ALA A 176 -9.10 -28.56 10.22
CA ALA A 176 -9.61 -27.82 11.37
C ALA A 176 -8.52 -27.54 12.42
N HIS A 177 -7.62 -26.63 12.10
CA HIS A 177 -6.60 -26.13 13.02
C HIS A 177 -6.13 -24.73 12.62
N TRP A 178 -5.44 -24.05 13.54
CA TRP A 178 -4.85 -22.77 13.22
C TRP A 178 -3.73 -22.94 12.20
N THR A 179 -3.63 -22.01 11.24
CA THR A 179 -2.64 -22.12 10.15
C THR A 179 -1.20 -22.10 10.66
N LEU A 180 -0.96 -21.48 11.83
CA LEU A 180 0.36 -21.44 12.45
C LEU A 180 0.81 -22.82 12.95
N ASP A 181 -0.13 -23.68 13.34
CA ASP A 181 0.13 -25.04 13.82
C ASP A 181 0.24 -26.06 12.68
N SER A 182 0.12 -25.60 11.43
CA SER A 182 0.19 -26.44 10.24
C SER A 182 1.58 -27.01 10.03
N LEU A 183 1.68 -28.34 9.92
CA LEU A 183 2.89 -29.04 9.48
C LEU A 183 3.14 -28.92 7.97
N VAL A 184 2.11 -28.58 7.18
CA VAL A 184 2.26 -28.35 5.74
C VAL A 184 3.15 -27.12 5.50
N THR A 185 4.25 -27.31 4.78
CA THR A 185 5.19 -26.26 4.36
C THR A 185 4.80 -25.68 3.00
N ASP A 186 5.46 -24.59 2.59
CA ASP A 186 5.21 -23.94 1.28
C ASP A 186 5.48 -24.86 0.08
N SER A 187 6.25 -25.94 0.27
CA SER A 187 6.55 -26.98 -0.73
C SER A 187 5.68 -28.22 -0.59
N GLY A 188 4.80 -28.26 0.42
CA GLY A 188 3.93 -29.38 0.72
C GLY A 188 2.64 -29.40 -0.11
N PRO A 189 1.82 -30.45 0.05
CA PRO A 189 0.52 -30.55 -0.61
C PRO A 189 -0.44 -29.52 -0.02
N MET A 190 -0.55 -28.37 -0.69
CA MET A 190 -1.49 -27.32 -0.30
C MET A 190 -2.85 -27.51 -0.95
N TRP A 191 -3.89 -27.07 -0.25
CA TRP A 191 -5.26 -27.06 -0.73
C TRP A 191 -5.94 -25.75 -0.36
N CYS A 192 -6.72 -25.21 -1.30
CA CYS A 192 -7.43 -23.95 -1.11
C CYS A 192 -8.89 -24.20 -0.72
N SER A 193 -9.31 -23.63 0.41
CA SER A 193 -10.70 -23.75 0.92
C SER A 193 -11.73 -23.05 0.03
N ASN A 194 -11.31 -22.03 -0.72
CA ASN A 194 -12.21 -21.16 -1.48
C ASN A 194 -12.46 -21.69 -2.90
N CYS A 195 -11.40 -22.01 -3.65
CA CYS A 195 -11.53 -22.55 -5.01
C CYS A 195 -11.59 -24.10 -5.05
N LYS A 196 -11.30 -24.77 -3.93
CA LYS A 196 -11.30 -26.24 -3.80
C LYS A 196 -10.34 -26.95 -4.78
N VAL A 197 -9.20 -26.32 -5.08
CA VAL A 197 -8.15 -26.87 -5.95
C VAL A 197 -6.87 -27.08 -5.14
N GLY A 198 -6.19 -28.20 -5.41
CA GLY A 198 -4.88 -28.52 -4.84
C GLY A 198 -3.72 -27.80 -5.51
N GLY A 199 -2.57 -27.75 -4.84
CA GLY A 199 -1.34 -27.12 -5.32
C GLY A 199 -1.10 -25.70 -4.80
N HIS A 200 -2.10 -25.07 -4.18
CA HIS A 200 -1.94 -23.77 -3.52
C HIS A 200 -2.85 -23.63 -2.30
N GLY A 201 -2.43 -22.82 -1.32
CA GLY A 201 -3.23 -22.50 -0.14
C GLY A 201 -4.20 -21.34 -0.37
N ALA A 202 -5.10 -21.10 0.59
CA ALA A 202 -6.08 -20.01 0.54
C ALA A 202 -5.46 -18.60 0.48
N ALA A 203 -4.18 -18.46 0.82
CA ALA A 203 -3.44 -17.20 0.73
C ALA A 203 -2.79 -16.96 -0.65
N SER A 204 -2.96 -17.85 -1.62
CA SER A 204 -2.33 -17.71 -2.94
C SER A 204 -2.94 -16.58 -3.77
N ARG A 205 -2.08 -15.72 -4.32
CA ARG A 205 -2.46 -14.64 -5.25
C ARG A 205 -2.83 -15.14 -6.64
N THR A 206 -2.48 -16.38 -6.97
CA THR A 206 -2.84 -17.04 -8.24
C THR A 206 -4.14 -17.84 -8.13
N CYS A 207 -4.78 -17.86 -6.96
CA CYS A 207 -6.07 -18.51 -6.78
C CYS A 207 -7.14 -17.79 -7.63
N PRO A 208 -7.93 -18.50 -8.45
CA PRO A 208 -8.95 -17.88 -9.29
C PRO A 208 -10.03 -17.17 -8.47
N PHE A 209 -10.38 -17.72 -7.29
CA PHE A 209 -11.32 -17.08 -6.37
C PHE A 209 -10.76 -15.75 -5.81
N PHE A 210 -9.48 -15.73 -5.46
CA PHE A 210 -8.83 -14.50 -5.00
C PHE A 210 -8.80 -13.44 -6.12
N GLN A 211 -8.48 -13.84 -7.35
CA GLN A 211 -8.46 -12.94 -8.49
C GLN A 211 -9.84 -12.35 -8.78
N SER A 212 -10.91 -13.15 -8.69
CA SER A 212 -12.28 -12.63 -8.87
C SER A 212 -12.69 -11.64 -7.77
N GLU A 213 -12.34 -11.90 -6.51
CA GLU A 213 -12.64 -10.95 -5.42
C GLU A 213 -11.80 -9.67 -5.55
N ARG A 214 -10.55 -9.79 -6.00
CA ARG A 214 -9.70 -8.64 -6.30
C ARG A 214 -10.26 -7.80 -7.44
N GLN A 215 -10.78 -8.44 -8.49
CA GLN A 215 -11.42 -7.74 -9.60
C GLN A 215 -12.64 -6.96 -9.12
N LYS A 216 -13.54 -7.56 -8.34
CA LYS A 216 -14.71 -6.85 -7.77
C LYS A 216 -14.28 -5.63 -6.96
N LYS A 217 -13.21 -5.75 -6.16
CA LYS A 217 -12.66 -4.62 -5.39
C LYS A 217 -12.11 -3.52 -6.31
N ASN A 218 -11.40 -3.88 -7.37
CA ASN A 218 -10.90 -2.93 -8.37
C ASN A 218 -12.04 -2.27 -9.17
N GLU A 219 -13.14 -2.97 -9.42
CA GLU A 219 -14.33 -2.41 -10.08
C GLU A 219 -15.07 -1.42 -9.18
N TRP A 220 -15.13 -1.72 -7.87
CA TRP A 220 -15.71 -0.82 -6.88
C TRP A 220 -14.88 0.45 -6.69
N ASP A 221 -13.55 0.33 -6.65
CA ASP A 221 -12.61 1.45 -6.57
C ASP A 221 -11.48 1.25 -7.60
N PRO A 222 -11.62 1.87 -8.79
CA PRO A 222 -10.65 1.78 -9.88
C PRO A 222 -9.24 2.23 -9.48
N THR A 223 -9.11 3.02 -8.41
CA THR A 223 -7.80 3.50 -7.97
C THR A 223 -6.87 2.36 -7.59
N TYR A 224 -7.37 1.18 -7.20
CA TYR A 224 -6.56 -0.01 -6.92
C TYR A 224 -6.00 -0.69 -8.17
N GLY A 225 -6.63 -0.49 -9.33
CA GLY A 225 -6.18 -1.07 -10.60
C GLY A 225 -5.01 -0.31 -11.25
N TYR A 226 -4.84 0.97 -10.90
CA TYR A 226 -3.79 1.81 -11.49
C TYR A 226 -2.40 1.46 -10.99
N HIS A 227 -1.46 1.46 -11.93
CA HIS A 227 -0.03 1.28 -11.69
C HIS A 227 0.54 2.45 -10.88
N TYR A 228 0.14 3.67 -11.25
CA TYR A 228 0.50 4.91 -10.60
C TYR A 228 -0.51 5.32 -9.52
N ILE A 229 -0.14 6.33 -8.76
CA ILE A 229 -1.04 7.05 -7.87
C ILE A 229 -1.79 8.06 -8.74
N PRO A 230 -3.11 7.91 -8.90
CA PRO A 230 -3.86 8.77 -9.80
C PRO A 230 -3.80 10.23 -9.32
N THR A 231 -3.27 11.11 -10.15
CA THR A 231 -3.36 12.56 -10.01
C THR A 231 -4.20 13.14 -11.17
N THR A 232 -4.06 14.44 -11.44
CA THR A 232 -4.70 15.11 -12.59
C THR A 232 -4.08 14.76 -13.93
N ASP A 233 -2.88 14.16 -13.98
CA ASP A 233 -2.25 13.74 -15.25
C ASP A 233 -2.87 12.41 -15.76
N PRO A 234 -3.47 12.39 -16.98
CA PRO A 234 -4.07 11.20 -17.57
C PRO A 234 -3.10 10.02 -17.75
N ARG A 235 -1.80 10.25 -17.85
CA ARG A 235 -0.78 9.17 -17.96
C ARG A 235 -0.75 8.28 -16.73
N MET A 236 -1.20 8.80 -15.59
CA MET A 236 -1.18 8.12 -14.29
C MET A 236 -2.39 7.19 -14.10
N TRP A 237 -3.26 7.09 -15.11
CA TRP A 237 -4.39 6.14 -15.14
C TRP A 237 -4.05 4.84 -15.86
N ALA A 238 -2.76 4.58 -16.16
CA ALA A 238 -2.32 3.30 -16.68
C ALA A 238 -2.60 2.17 -15.67
N THR A 239 -3.23 1.08 -16.11
CA THR A 239 -3.53 -0.07 -15.25
C THR A 239 -2.32 -0.97 -15.11
N THR A 240 -2.19 -1.64 -13.96
CA THR A 240 -1.11 -2.60 -13.70
C THR A 240 -1.10 -3.76 -14.72
N ALA A 241 -2.29 -4.16 -15.19
CA ALA A 241 -2.43 -5.18 -16.25
C ALA A 241 -1.94 -4.66 -17.62
N GLY A 242 -2.24 -3.40 -17.96
CA GLY A 242 -1.79 -2.77 -19.20
C GLY A 242 -0.28 -2.56 -19.23
N THR A 243 0.32 -2.13 -18.12
CA THR A 243 1.79 -1.95 -18.02
C THR A 243 2.54 -3.28 -18.07
N ALA A 244 2.03 -4.33 -17.41
CA ALA A 244 2.61 -5.67 -17.49
C ALA A 244 2.55 -6.26 -18.91
N ALA A 245 1.42 -6.08 -19.62
CA ALA A 245 1.28 -6.53 -21.01
C ALA A 245 2.22 -5.77 -21.96
N ALA A 246 2.36 -4.45 -21.79
CA ALA A 246 3.28 -3.63 -22.58
C ALA A 246 4.74 -4.04 -22.35
N ALA A 247 5.16 -4.24 -21.10
CA ALA A 247 6.52 -4.67 -20.77
C ALA A 247 6.86 -6.05 -21.34
N ALA A 248 5.91 -6.99 -21.31
CA ALA A 248 6.08 -8.31 -21.93
C ALA A 248 6.23 -8.24 -23.46
N ALA A 249 5.47 -7.35 -24.12
CA ALA A 249 5.59 -7.11 -25.55
C ALA A 249 6.95 -6.49 -25.93
N THR A 250 7.44 -5.50 -25.16
CA THR A 250 8.75 -4.90 -25.40
C THR A 250 9.89 -5.90 -25.22
N ALA A 251 9.82 -6.75 -24.18
CA ALA A 251 10.79 -7.82 -23.95
C ALA A 251 10.81 -8.84 -25.10
N ALA A 252 9.64 -9.22 -25.62
CA ALA A 252 9.53 -10.11 -26.78
C ALA A 252 10.10 -9.49 -28.06
N SER A 253 9.92 -8.18 -28.28
CA SER A 253 10.50 -7.47 -29.43
C SER A 253 12.03 -7.32 -29.34
N SER A 254 12.59 -7.19 -28.13
CA SER A 254 14.04 -7.14 -27.92
C SER A 254 14.73 -8.51 -28.06
N ALA A 255 14.01 -9.61 -27.85
CA ALA A 255 14.54 -10.96 -28.00
C ALA A 255 14.55 -11.46 -29.47
N GLY A 256 13.86 -10.77 -30.38
CA GLY A 256 13.79 -11.13 -31.80
C GLY A 256 14.83 -10.47 -32.72
N HIS A 257 15.74 -9.66 -32.16
CA HIS A 257 16.82 -8.98 -32.89
C HIS A 257 18.23 -9.46 -32.50
N GLY A 258 18.32 -10.66 -31.91
CA GLY A 258 19.59 -11.34 -31.58
C GLY A 258 19.96 -12.39 -32.61
#